data_AF-A0B8C5-F1
#
_entry.id   AF-A0B8C5-F1
#
_cell.length_a   1.000
_cell.length_b   1.000
_cell.length_c   1.000
_cell.angle_alpha   90.00
_cell.angle_beta   90.00
_cell.angle_gamma   90.00
#
_symmetry.space_group_name_H-M   'P 1'
#
loop_
_entity.id
_entity.type
_entity.pdbx_description
1 polymer ?
#
loop_
_entity_poly.entity_id
_entity_poly.type
_entity_poly.pdbx_seq_one_letter_code
_entity_poly.pdbx_strand_id
1 'polypeptide(L)'
;MLMRLGRWLRLAGHDVENPRSMSDVDLIAQAGDRRTLLTRDRSLAELCEREGVRCILIRSSHIDEQLREVRGRGIDLSLNPERCTICNGELLDMGNGRWMCSECGKIYWRGSHWRGIEARLRSLGS
;
A
#
# COMPACT_ATOMS: atom_id res chain seq x y z
N MET A 1 1.70 7.66 -11.05
CA MET A 1 0.45 7.12 -10.47
C MET A 1 0.80 6.11 -9.38
N LEU A 2 0.24 6.26 -8.17
CA LEU A 2 0.55 5.42 -6.99
C LEU A 2 -0.41 4.24 -6.79
N MET A 3 -1.46 4.13 -7.60
CA MET A 3 -2.45 3.05 -7.50
C MET A 3 -1.82 1.65 -7.51
N ARG A 4 -0.75 1.47 -8.29
CA ARG A 4 -0.02 0.19 -8.34
C ARG A 4 0.74 -0.08 -7.04
N LEU A 5 1.37 0.93 -6.45
CA LEU A 5 2.05 0.81 -5.16
C LEU A 5 1.06 0.42 -4.07
N GLY A 6 -0.12 1.04 -4.03
CA GLY A 6 -1.17 0.67 -3.07
C GLY A 6 -1.54 -0.81 -3.11
N ARG A 7 -1.58 -1.43 -4.29
CA ARG A 7 -1.82 -2.89 -4.42
C ARG A 7 -0.72 -3.74 -3.78
N TRP A 8 0.54 -3.31 -3.88
CA TRP A 8 1.67 -4.02 -3.25
C TRP A 8 1.65 -3.88 -1.74
N LEU A 9 1.30 -2.70 -1.22
CA LEU A 9 1.19 -2.49 0.22
C LEU A 9 0.07 -3.34 0.83
N ARG A 10 -1.10 -3.41 0.17
CA ARG A 10 -2.19 -4.31 0.57
C ARG A 10 -1.80 -5.78 0.52
N LEU A 11 -0.97 -6.16 -0.45
CA LEU A 11 -0.45 -7.53 -0.55
C LEU A 11 0.51 -7.87 0.60
N ALA A 12 1.19 -6.86 1.16
CA ALA A 12 1.97 -6.95 2.38
C ALA A 12 1.11 -6.75 3.66
N GLY A 13 -0.22 -6.73 3.54
CA GLY A 13 -1.16 -6.67 4.67
C GLY A 13 -1.52 -5.28 5.15
N HIS A 14 -0.94 -4.22 4.58
CA HIS A 14 -1.22 -2.85 5.01
C HIS A 14 -2.63 -2.39 4.61
N ASP A 15 -3.34 -1.76 5.54
CA ASP A 15 -4.56 -0.99 5.25
C ASP A 15 -4.19 0.25 4.43
N VAL A 16 -4.50 0.20 3.13
CA VAL A 16 -4.23 1.30 2.21
C VAL A 16 -5.49 1.66 1.46
N GLU A 17 -5.99 2.86 1.70
CA GLU A 17 -7.12 3.41 0.97
C GLU A 17 -6.64 4.34 -0.16
N ASN A 18 -7.33 4.28 -1.30
CA ASN A 18 -7.13 5.29 -2.33
C ASN A 18 -8.17 6.38 -2.08
N PRO A 19 -7.77 7.63 -1.85
CA PRO A 19 -8.74 8.68 -1.69
C PRO A 19 -9.56 8.84 -2.97
N ARG A 20 -10.83 9.21 -2.79
CA ARG A 20 -11.70 9.60 -3.90
C ARG A 20 -11.30 11.00 -4.36
N SER A 21 -11.95 11.53 -5.41
CA SER A 21 -11.72 12.90 -5.86
C SER A 21 -11.95 13.89 -4.70
N MET A 22 -10.87 14.31 -4.07
CA MET A 22 -10.82 15.12 -2.86
C MET A 22 -9.78 16.22 -3.06
N SER A 23 -9.96 17.37 -2.43
CA SER A 23 -8.93 18.40 -2.41
C SER A 23 -7.76 17.98 -1.51
N ASP A 24 -6.59 18.58 -1.72
CA ASP A 24 -5.43 18.35 -0.86
C ASP A 24 -5.71 18.62 0.63
N VAL A 25 -6.54 19.64 0.91
CA VAL A 25 -6.98 19.98 2.28
C VAL A 25 -7.84 18.87 2.86
N ASP A 26 -8.78 18.33 2.09
CA ASP A 26 -9.63 17.23 2.54
C ASP A 26 -8.83 15.94 2.77
N LEU A 27 -7.81 15.68 1.95
CA LEU A 27 -6.90 14.54 2.14
C LEU A 27 -6.14 14.61 3.46
N ILE A 28 -5.61 15.79 3.78
CA ILE A 28 -4.89 16.05 5.03
C ILE A 28 -5.83 15.89 6.21
N ALA A 29 -7.03 16.47 6.14
CA ALA A 29 -8.04 16.34 7.17
C ALA A 29 -8.47 14.87 7.39
N GLN A 30 -8.67 14.10 6.31
CA GLN A 30 -9.00 12.68 6.39
C GLN A 30 -7.87 11.85 7.00
N ALA A 31 -6.61 12.16 6.67
CA ALA A 31 -5.47 11.43 7.20
C ALA A 31 -5.31 11.64 8.72
N GLY A 32 -5.39 12.91 9.14
CA GLY A 32 -5.18 13.35 10.52
C GLY A 32 -3.94 12.68 11.14
N ASP A 33 -4.06 12.29 12.41
CA ASP A 33 -2.97 11.63 13.13
C ASP A 33 -2.92 10.11 12.90
N ARG A 34 -3.95 9.53 12.28
CA ARG A 34 -4.12 8.06 12.22
C ARG A 34 -3.48 7.45 10.98
N ARG A 35 -3.38 8.19 9.89
CA ARG A 35 -2.88 7.68 8.61
C ARG A 35 -1.60 8.38 8.18
N THR A 36 -0.89 7.75 7.26
CA THR A 36 0.26 8.34 6.58
C THR A 36 -0.11 8.51 5.11
N LEU A 37 0.00 9.73 4.60
CA LEU A 37 -0.25 10.02 3.20
C LEU A 37 0.95 9.56 2.36
N LEU A 38 0.70 8.83 1.27
CA LEU A 38 1.71 8.56 0.24
C LEU A 38 1.38 9.41 -0.98
N THR A 39 2.31 10.25 -1.39
CA THR A 39 2.13 11.12 -2.56
C THR A 39 3.40 11.19 -3.41
N ARG A 40 3.22 11.48 -4.71
CA ARG A 40 4.29 11.91 -5.61
C ARG A 40 4.26 13.42 -5.87
N ASP A 41 3.19 14.08 -5.41
CA ASP A 41 3.00 15.51 -5.55
C ASP A 41 3.81 16.22 -4.47
N ARG A 42 4.72 17.11 -4.90
CA ARG A 42 5.58 17.85 -3.98
C ARG A 42 4.80 18.91 -3.22
N SER A 43 3.83 19.56 -3.86
CA SER A 43 3.01 20.59 -3.23
C SER A 43 2.13 20.01 -2.13
N LEU A 44 1.54 18.82 -2.34
CA LEU A 44 0.82 18.11 -1.28
C LEU A 44 1.77 17.68 -0.14
N ALA A 45 2.99 17.24 -0.45
CA ALA A 45 3.97 16.86 0.57
C ALA A 45 4.40 18.06 1.44
N GLU A 46 4.67 19.21 0.81
CA GLU A 46 4.96 20.48 1.51
C GLU A 46 3.77 20.93 2.36
N LEU A 47 2.54 20.75 1.87
CA LEU A 47 1.35 21.05 2.65
C LEU A 47 1.22 20.13 3.86
N CYS A 48 1.46 18.83 3.71
CA CYS A 48 1.46 17.90 4.84
C CYS A 48 2.49 18.29 5.91
N GLU A 49 3.68 18.72 5.52
CA GLU A 49 4.72 19.19 6.44
C GLU A 49 4.27 20.43 7.22
N ARG A 50 3.66 21.41 6.53
CA ARG A 50 3.11 22.62 7.15
C ARG A 50 1.99 22.32 8.14
N GLU A 51 1.13 21.37 7.81
CA GLU A 51 -0.01 20.97 8.65
C GLU A 51 0.36 19.90 9.69
N GLY A 52 1.62 19.46 9.75
CA GLY A 52 2.09 18.45 10.71
C GLY A 52 1.57 17.03 10.48
N VAL A 53 1.05 16.73 9.28
CA VAL A 53 0.49 15.41 8.93
C VAL A 53 1.58 14.48 8.41
N ARG A 54 1.55 13.22 8.87
CA ARG A 54 2.50 12.18 8.43
C ARG A 54 2.38 11.95 6.92
N CYS A 55 3.48 12.17 6.20
CA CYS A 55 3.50 12.03 4.75
C CYS A 55 4.82 11.41 4.26
N ILE A 56 4.72 10.54 3.26
CA ILE A 56 5.85 9.95 2.54
C ILE A 56 5.77 10.44 1.09
N LEU A 57 6.70 11.32 0.74
CA LEU A 57 6.94 11.70 -0.65
C LEU A 57 7.70 10.58 -1.36
N ILE A 58 7.05 10.00 -2.35
CA ILE A 58 7.63 9.05 -3.30
C ILE A 58 8.19 9.80 -4.49
N ARG A 59 9.47 9.60 -4.82
CA ARG A 59 10.19 10.32 -5.87
C ARG A 59 10.12 9.58 -7.20
N SER A 60 10.32 8.27 -7.21
CA SER A 60 10.41 7.46 -8.43
C SER A 60 9.05 7.10 -9.03
N SER A 61 8.98 7.07 -10.35
CA SER A 61 7.80 6.63 -11.13
C SER A 61 7.80 5.12 -11.37
N HIS A 62 8.92 4.45 -11.07
CA HIS A 62 9.11 3.01 -11.30
C HIS A 62 8.77 2.22 -10.04
N ILE A 63 7.94 1.20 -10.19
CA ILE A 63 7.36 0.47 -9.05
C ILE A 63 8.42 -0.13 -8.10
N ASP A 64 9.52 -0.66 -8.63
CA ASP A 64 10.56 -1.29 -7.81
C ASP A 64 11.28 -0.26 -6.95
N GLU A 65 11.58 0.92 -7.50
CA GLU A 65 12.12 2.04 -6.72
C GLU A 65 11.11 2.57 -5.71
N GLN A 66 9.82 2.66 -6.06
CA GLN A 66 8.78 3.07 -5.11
C GLN A 66 8.72 2.12 -3.91
N LEU A 67 8.84 0.81 -4.14
CA LEU A 67 8.88 -0.19 -3.09
C LEU A 67 10.15 -0.05 -2.22
N ARG A 68 11.31 0.23 -2.82
CA ARG A 68 12.54 0.52 -2.08
C ARG A 68 12.40 1.78 -1.23
N GLU A 69 11.83 2.85 -1.77
CA GLU A 69 11.59 4.09 -1.04
C GLU A 69 10.68 3.87 0.17
N VAL A 70 9.58 3.13 -0.01
CA VAL A 70 8.67 2.77 1.09
C VAL A 70 9.37 1.91 2.15
N ARG A 71 10.13 0.88 1.73
CA ARG A 71 10.90 0.04 2.64
C ARG A 71 11.95 0.83 3.42
N GLY A 72 12.60 1.80 2.77
CA GLY A 72 13.55 2.72 3.39
C GLY A 72 12.93 3.63 4.46
N ARG A 73 11.60 3.73 4.52
CA ARG A 73 10.85 4.38 5.61
C ARG A 73 10.44 3.42 6.73
N GLY A 74 10.91 2.17 6.71
CA GLY A 74 10.63 1.17 7.74
C GLY A 74 9.32 0.41 7.54
N ILE A 75 8.66 0.52 6.38
CA ILE A 75 7.44 -0.22 6.08
C ILE A 75 7.80 -1.64 5.61
N ASP A 76 7.33 -2.65 6.34
CA ASP A 76 7.51 -4.05 5.97
C ASP A 76 6.76 -4.36 4.67
N LEU A 77 7.40 -5.11 3.78
CA LEU A 77 6.81 -5.53 2.51
C LEU A 77 6.74 -7.06 2.41
N SER A 78 6.90 -7.79 3.51
CA SER A 78 6.69 -9.23 3.57
C SER A 78 5.24 -9.57 3.25
N LEU A 79 5.00 -10.66 2.51
CA LEU A 79 3.64 -11.02 2.11
C LEU A 79 2.81 -11.42 3.32
N ASN A 80 1.73 -10.68 3.55
CA ASN A 80 0.78 -10.92 4.61
C ASN A 80 -0.66 -10.74 4.08
N PRO A 81 -1.38 -11.83 3.78
CA PRO A 81 -2.68 -11.77 3.11
C PRO A 81 -3.81 -11.38 4.07
N GLU A 82 -3.76 -10.16 4.62
CA GLU A 82 -4.82 -9.60 5.48
C GLU A 82 -5.78 -8.67 4.71
N ARG A 83 -5.30 -8.06 3.62
CA ARG A 83 -6.04 -7.03 2.87
C ARG A 83 -6.19 -7.41 1.40
N CYS A 84 -7.37 -7.17 0.86
CA CYS A 84 -7.69 -7.38 -0.54
C CYS A 84 -6.92 -6.37 -1.40
N THR A 85 -6.07 -6.86 -2.30
CA THR A 85 -5.31 -5.99 -3.23
C THR A 85 -6.19 -5.15 -4.16
N ILE A 86 -7.48 -5.47 -4.30
CA ILE A 86 -8.42 -4.73 -5.15
C ILE A 86 -9.16 -3.64 -4.36
N CYS A 87 -9.91 -4.03 -3.31
CA CYS A 87 -10.79 -3.12 -2.60
C CYS A 87 -10.31 -2.72 -1.20
N ASN A 88 -9.19 -3.28 -0.71
CA ASN A 88 -8.67 -3.10 0.65
C ASN A 88 -9.45 -3.82 1.78
N GLY A 89 -10.60 -4.42 1.47
CA GLY A 89 -11.39 -5.22 2.41
C GLY A 89 -10.62 -6.39 3.02
N GLU A 90 -11.07 -6.83 4.19
CA GLU A 90 -10.41 -7.90 4.96
C GLU A 90 -10.48 -9.25 4.24
N LEU A 91 -9.39 -10.01 4.35
CA LEU A 91 -9.28 -11.35 3.81
C LEU A 91 -9.58 -12.38 4.90
N LEU A 92 -10.61 -13.20 4.67
CA LEU A 92 -10.98 -14.31 5.54
C LEU A 92 -10.18 -15.54 5.12
N ASP A 93 -9.51 -16.18 6.09
CA ASP A 93 -8.80 -17.45 5.87
C ASP A 93 -9.81 -18.57 5.59
N MET A 94 -9.66 -19.24 4.46
CA MET A 94 -10.48 -20.38 4.04
C MET A 94 -9.79 -21.73 4.31
N GLY A 95 -8.61 -21.70 4.94
CA GLY A 95 -7.73 -22.84 5.12
C GLY A 95 -6.91 -23.16 3.87
N ASN A 96 -5.93 -24.05 4.02
CA ASN A 96 -5.09 -24.56 2.93
C ASN A 96 -4.38 -23.46 2.10
N GLY A 97 -4.03 -22.34 2.76
CA GLY A 97 -3.35 -21.21 2.11
C GLY A 97 -4.22 -20.51 1.06
N ARG A 98 -5.54 -20.40 1.33
CA ARG A 98 -6.51 -19.68 0.53
C ARG A 98 -7.24 -18.64 1.37
N TRP A 99 -7.55 -17.51 0.76
CA TRP A 99 -8.29 -16.43 1.40
C TRP A 99 -9.36 -15.88 0.47
N MET A 100 -10.45 -15.37 1.03
CA MET A 100 -11.51 -14.69 0.30
C MET A 100 -11.79 -13.33 0.91
N CYS A 101 -11.91 -12.31 0.07
CA CYS A 101 -12.29 -10.98 0.53
C CYS A 101 -13.75 -10.96 0.99
N SER A 102 -13.99 -10.43 2.20
CA SER A 102 -15.32 -10.28 2.78
C SER A 102 -16.21 -9.25 2.05
N GLU A 103 -15.61 -8.32 1.29
CA GLU A 103 -16.34 -7.26 0.60
C GLU A 103 -16.61 -7.59 -0.88
N CYS A 104 -15.58 -7.95 -1.64
CA CYS A 104 -15.70 -8.15 -3.09
C CYS A 104 -15.66 -9.62 -3.54
N GLY A 105 -15.53 -10.56 -2.60
CA GLY A 105 -15.52 -12.00 -2.89
C GLY A 105 -14.29 -12.53 -3.62
N LYS A 106 -13.27 -11.69 -3.86
CA LYS A 106 -12.05 -12.11 -4.57
C LYS A 106 -11.28 -13.16 -3.78
N ILE A 107 -10.87 -14.22 -4.46
CA ILE A 107 -10.09 -15.33 -3.88
C ILE A 107 -8.59 -15.15 -4.17
N TYR A 108 -7.77 -15.44 -3.16
CA TYR A 108 -6.32 -15.46 -3.17
C TYR A 108 -5.83 -16.83 -2.72
N TRP A 109 -4.69 -17.30 -3.24
CA TRP A 109 -4.10 -18.56 -2.79
C TRP A 109 -2.57 -18.56 -2.95
N ARG A 110 -1.88 -19.32 -2.12
CA ARG A 110 -0.43 -19.53 -2.23
C ARG A 110 -0.11 -20.49 -3.37
N GLY A 111 0.30 -19.93 -4.52
CA GLY A 111 0.68 -20.67 -5.72
C GLY A 111 2.04 -20.27 -6.30
N SER A 112 2.30 -20.59 -7.57
CA SER A 112 3.53 -20.18 -8.28
C SER A 112 3.68 -18.65 -8.36
N HIS A 113 2.59 -17.93 -8.60
CA HIS A 113 2.58 -16.48 -8.64
C HIS A 113 3.02 -15.88 -7.29
N TRP A 114 2.54 -16.44 -6.17
CA TRP A 114 2.96 -16.02 -4.83
C TRP A 114 4.48 -16.08 -4.65
N ARG A 115 5.10 -17.19 -5.05
CA ARG A 115 6.57 -17.36 -4.99
C ARG A 115 7.31 -16.34 -5.85
N GLY A 116 6.79 -16.00 -7.03
CA GLY A 116 7.38 -14.98 -7.90
C GLY A 116 7.32 -13.58 -7.28
N ILE A 117 6.22 -13.24 -6.61
CA ILE A 117 6.05 -11.98 -5.89
C ILE A 117 7.05 -11.90 -4.73
N GLU A 118 7.16 -12.95 -3.91
CA GLU A 118 8.15 -12.98 -2.83
C GLU A 118 9.57 -12.83 -3.34
N ALA A 119 9.92 -13.54 -4.42
CA ALA A 119 11.25 -13.45 -5.02
C ALA A 119 11.58 -12.02 -5.45
N ARG A 120 10.62 -11.33 -6.08
CA ARG A 120 10.76 -9.90 -6.42
C ARG A 120 10.95 -9.04 -5.17
N LEU A 121 10.14 -9.22 -4.13
CA LEU A 121 10.25 -8.40 -2.92
C LEU A 121 11.57 -8.62 -2.18
N ARG A 122 12.09 -9.86 -2.19
CA ARG A 122 13.42 -10.19 -1.67
C ARG A 122 14.54 -9.52 -2.49
N SER A 123 14.45 -9.48 -3.82
CA SER A 123 15.47 -8.82 -4.66
C SER A 123 15.52 -7.29 -4.52
N LEU A 124 14.55 -6.68 -3.84
CA LEU A 124 14.53 -5.25 -3.52
C LEU A 124 15.16 -4.94 -2.16
N GLY A 125 15.57 -5.96 -1.39
CA GLY A 125 16.10 -5.83 -0.02
C GLY A 125 17.63 -5.87 0.09
N SER A 126 18.32 -5.90 -1.05
CA SER A 126 19.79 -5.81 -1.17
C SER A 126 20.24 -4.38 -1.43
#